data_AF-A0A9W9ZXF6-F1
#
_entry.id   AF-A0A9W9ZXF6-F1
#
_cell.length_a   1.000
_cell.length_b   1.000
_cell.length_c   1.000
_cell.angle_alpha   90.00
_cell.angle_beta   90.00
_cell.angle_gamma   90.00
#
_symmetry.space_group_name_H-M   'P 1'
#
loop_
_entity.id
_entity.type
_entity.pdbx_description
1 polymer ?
#
loop_
_entity_poly.entity_id
_entity_poly.type
_entity_poly.pdbx_seq_one_letter_code
_entity_poly.pdbx_strand_id
1 'polypeptide(L)'
;MLRYSYEKIGGFVQAFDDLLGISDVQKAQTSVKKAENEFMTTRGKTKEVRRKLDRVPRDDERYLALATEEHKILVEEKGFKSEYENLEALERDQFALLSGAVRDSHERERARAERTKHWSVIGSVVERHLDIGSTVVNYIAEADQELPSRSTGRYVI
;
A
#
# COMPACT_ATOMS: atom_id res chain seq x y z
N MET A 1 3.13 17.03 -25.91
CA MET A 1 3.02 15.61 -25.47
C MET A 1 3.58 15.36 -24.07
N LEU A 2 4.73 15.93 -23.68
CA LEU A 2 5.35 15.63 -22.38
C LEU A 2 4.50 16.05 -21.16
N ARG A 3 3.83 17.22 -21.15
CA ARG A 3 2.94 17.64 -20.03
C ARG A 3 1.78 16.68 -19.74
N TYR A 4 1.16 16.12 -20.78
CA TYR A 4 0.00 15.22 -20.65
C TYR A 4 0.38 13.88 -20.01
N SER A 5 1.62 13.42 -20.23
CA SER A 5 2.16 12.22 -19.58
C SER A 5 2.42 12.45 -18.09
N TYR A 6 2.96 13.62 -17.71
CA TYR A 6 3.19 13.98 -16.30
C TYR A 6 1.89 14.13 -15.50
N GLU A 7 0.83 14.69 -16.08
CA GLU A 7 -0.49 14.78 -15.43
C GLU A 7 -1.11 13.40 -15.17
N LYS A 8 -1.01 12.47 -16.13
CA LYS A 8 -1.52 11.09 -15.94
C LYS A 8 -0.72 10.30 -14.92
N ILE A 9 0.62 10.44 -14.94
CA ILE A 9 1.49 9.77 -13.96
C ILE A 9 1.26 10.34 -12.57
N GLY A 10 1.11 11.66 -12.43
CA GLY A 10 0.78 12.31 -11.17
C GLY A 10 -0.55 11.82 -10.58
N GLY A 11 -1.61 11.79 -11.39
CA GLY A 11 -2.92 11.28 -10.94
C GLY A 11 -2.91 9.81 -10.55
N PHE A 12 -2.10 8.98 -11.23
CA PHE A 12 -1.92 7.58 -10.87
C PHE A 12 -1.15 7.42 -9.55
N VAL A 13 -0.09 8.20 -9.34
CA VAL A 13 0.66 8.21 -8.07
C VAL A 13 -0.22 8.68 -6.91
N GLN A 14 -1.03 9.72 -7.11
CA GLN A 14 -1.99 10.20 -6.12
C GLN A 14 -3.02 9.12 -5.75
N ALA A 15 -3.62 8.47 -6.76
CA ALA A 15 -4.58 7.41 -6.56
C ALA A 15 -3.95 6.16 -5.90
N PHE A 16 -2.66 5.88 -6.16
CA PHE A 16 -1.92 4.81 -5.48
C PHE A 16 -1.61 5.15 -4.03
N ASP A 17 -1.23 6.39 -3.75
CA ASP A 17 -0.97 6.89 -2.39
C ASP A 17 -2.26 6.88 -1.55
N ASP A 18 -3.38 7.31 -2.13
CA ASP A 18 -4.72 7.28 -1.53
C ASP A 18 -5.22 5.83 -1.34
N LEU A 19 -4.95 4.93 -2.29
CA LEU A 19 -5.35 3.52 -2.20
C LEU A 19 -4.58 2.77 -1.12
N LEU A 20 -3.31 3.11 -0.92
CA LEU A 20 -2.48 2.47 0.10
C LEU A 20 -2.66 3.14 1.46
N GLY A 21 -2.99 4.44 1.54
CA GLY A 21 -3.09 5.16 2.81
C GLY A 21 -1.72 5.53 3.40
N ILE A 22 -0.66 5.53 2.59
CA ILE A 22 0.70 5.86 3.00
C ILE A 22 0.79 7.34 3.40
N SER A 23 0.14 8.22 2.63
CA SER A 23 -0.01 9.65 2.95
C SER A 23 -0.56 9.88 4.36
N ASP A 24 -1.55 9.09 4.78
CA ASP A 24 -2.23 9.30 6.05
C ASP A 24 -1.35 8.88 7.23
N VAL A 25 -0.68 7.73 7.12
CA VAL A 25 0.36 7.31 8.09
C VAL A 25 1.46 8.36 8.19
N GLN A 26 1.92 8.91 7.06
CA GLN A 26 2.96 9.94 7.05
C GLN A 26 2.50 11.24 7.72
N LYS A 27 1.25 11.66 7.53
CA LYS A 27 0.66 12.83 8.21
C LYS A 27 0.54 12.60 9.71
N ALA A 28 0.11 11.42 10.15
CA ALA A 28 0.06 11.09 11.58
C ALA A 28 1.45 11.04 12.20
N GLN A 29 2.43 10.39 11.55
CA GLN A 29 3.83 10.40 11.98
C GLN A 29 4.39 11.81 12.17
N THR A 30 4.07 12.71 11.23
CA THR A 30 4.51 14.11 11.33
C THR A 30 3.88 14.81 12.54
N SER A 31 2.63 14.52 12.82
CA SER A 31 1.87 15.09 13.94
C SER A 31 2.37 14.54 15.29
N VAL A 32 2.62 13.23 15.38
CA VAL A 32 3.22 12.56 16.55
C VAL A 32 4.60 13.16 16.84
N LYS A 33 5.44 13.31 15.82
CA LYS A 33 6.78 13.90 15.98
C LYS A 33 6.74 15.35 16.46
N LYS A 34 5.76 16.13 16.00
CA LYS A 34 5.58 17.51 16.46
C LYS A 34 5.19 17.54 17.94
N ALA A 35 4.18 16.76 18.33
CA ALA A 35 3.72 16.66 19.71
C ALA A 35 4.81 16.11 20.65
N GLU A 36 5.61 15.14 20.19
CA GLU A 36 6.76 14.62 20.93
C GLU A 36 7.78 15.72 21.22
N ASN A 37 8.11 16.54 20.21
CA ASN A 37 9.08 17.63 20.38
C ASN A 37 8.59 18.69 21.38
N GLU A 38 7.29 19.03 21.35
CA GLU A 38 6.67 19.95 22.31
C GLU A 38 6.69 19.37 23.73
N PHE A 39 6.33 18.10 23.88
CA PHE A 39 6.43 17.37 25.16
C PHE A 39 7.86 17.35 25.70
N MET A 40 8.85 17.01 24.86
CA MET A 40 10.26 16.94 25.27
C MET A 40 10.82 18.31 25.66
N THR A 41 10.41 19.37 24.96
CA THR A 41 10.78 20.74 25.30
C THR A 41 10.26 21.14 26.68
N THR A 42 8.98 20.88 26.95
CA THR A 42 8.35 21.17 28.24
C THR A 42 8.97 20.35 29.37
N ARG A 43 9.23 19.06 29.12
CA ARG A 43 9.95 18.18 30.06
C ARG A 43 11.37 18.68 30.38
N GLY A 44 12.04 19.31 29.41
CA GLY A 44 13.30 20.00 29.63
C GLY A 44 13.18 21.16 30.63
N LYS A 45 12.15 22.00 30.47
CA LYS A 45 11.84 23.10 31.40
C LYS A 45 11.51 22.59 32.81
N THR A 46 10.72 21.52 32.94
CA THR A 46 10.42 20.88 34.23
C THR A 46 11.70 20.47 34.95
N LYS A 47 12.65 19.84 34.24
CA LYS A 47 13.95 19.44 34.81
C LYS A 47 14.78 20.65 35.25
N GLU A 48 14.75 21.74 34.49
CA GLU A 48 15.47 22.96 34.83
C GLU A 48 14.91 23.59 36.12
N VAL A 49 13.59 23.73 36.23
CA VAL A 49 12.93 24.29 37.42
C VAL A 49 13.16 23.40 38.63
N ARG A 50 13.07 22.08 38.50
CA ARG A 50 13.42 21.13 39.58
C ARG A 50 14.85 21.33 40.09
N ARG A 51 15.81 21.46 39.17
CA ARG A 51 17.21 21.71 39.52
C ARG A 51 17.39 23.05 40.24
N LYS A 52 16.58 24.08 39.94
CA LYS A 52 16.56 25.34 40.68
C LYS A 52 15.97 25.13 42.08
N LEU A 53 14.86 24.39 42.18
CA LEU A 53 14.18 24.07 43.42
C LEU A 53 15.10 23.32 44.41
N ASP A 54 15.88 22.36 43.93
CA ASP A 54 16.83 21.57 44.74
C ASP A 54 17.96 22.42 45.36
N ARG A 55 18.22 23.61 44.81
CA ARG A 55 19.26 24.53 45.27
C ARG A 55 18.75 25.58 46.24
N VAL A 56 17.43 25.76 46.32
CA VAL A 56 16.80 26.78 47.16
C VAL A 56 16.27 26.09 48.43
N PRO A 57 16.71 26.52 49.63
CA PRO A 57 16.16 26.03 50.88
C PRO A 57 14.65 26.25 50.95
N ARG A 58 13.93 25.34 51.62
CA ARG A 58 12.44 25.37 51.67
C ARG A 58 11.88 26.54 52.47
N ASP A 59 12.71 27.14 53.32
CA ASP A 59 12.40 28.29 54.17
C ASP A 59 12.56 29.64 53.43
N ASP A 60 13.16 29.65 52.24
CA ASP A 60 13.26 30.85 51.38
C ASP A 60 11.93 31.09 50.64
N GLU A 61 11.41 32.33 50.66
CA GLU A 61 10.19 32.72 49.94
C GLU A 61 10.25 32.38 48.44
N ARG A 62 11.45 32.38 47.84
CA ARG A 62 11.66 32.02 46.43
C ARG A 62 11.29 30.56 46.13
N TYR A 63 11.35 29.68 47.14
CA TYR A 63 10.96 28.29 47.00
C TYR A 63 9.49 28.16 46.60
N LEU A 64 8.59 28.93 47.23
CA LEU A 64 7.16 28.91 46.93
C LEU A 64 6.87 29.37 45.50
N ALA A 65 7.57 30.40 45.04
CA ALA A 65 7.45 30.90 43.67
C ALA A 65 7.87 29.83 42.65
N LEU A 66 9.03 29.20 42.87
CA LEU A 66 9.55 28.13 42.00
C LEU A 66 8.69 26.87 42.05
N ALA A 67 8.15 26.50 43.20
CA ALA A 67 7.25 25.35 43.33
C ALA A 67 5.93 25.59 42.58
N THR A 68 5.41 26.82 42.62
CA THR A 68 4.22 27.21 41.85
C THR A 68 4.50 27.18 40.34
N GLU A 69 5.67 27.63 39.92
CA GLU A 69 6.13 27.53 38.53
C GLU A 69 6.25 26.06 38.08
N GLU A 70 6.90 25.21 38.89
CA GLU A 70 7.01 23.78 38.61
C GLU A 70 5.62 23.14 38.43
N HIS A 71 4.68 23.45 39.34
CA HIS A 71 3.33 22.93 39.24
C HIS A 71 2.64 23.32 37.93
N LYS A 72 2.77 24.59 37.51
CA LYS A 72 2.21 25.05 36.23
C LYS A 72 2.80 24.29 35.04
N ILE A 73 4.13 24.16 35.00
CA ILE A 73 4.82 23.43 33.91
C ILE A 73 4.45 21.95 33.93
N LEU A 74 4.27 21.32 35.11
CA LEU A 74 3.85 19.93 35.22
C LEU A 74 2.42 19.71 34.70
N VAL A 75 1.52 20.67 34.89
CA VAL A 75 0.17 20.62 34.32
C VAL A 75 0.23 20.70 32.80
N GLU A 76 1.03 21.61 32.25
CA GLU A 76 1.27 21.70 30.79
C GLU A 76 1.91 20.43 30.24
N GLU A 77 2.96 19.92 30.89
CA GLU A 77 3.66 18.68 30.50
C GLU A 77 2.68 17.49 30.46
N LYS A 78 1.78 17.40 31.44
CA LYS A 78 0.73 16.37 31.46
C LYS A 78 -0.23 16.52 30.28
N GLY A 79 -0.58 17.76 29.92
CA GLY A 79 -1.39 18.07 28.73
C GLY A 79 -0.73 17.58 27.45
N PHE A 80 0.50 18.02 27.19
CA PHE A 80 1.26 17.61 26.00
C PHE A 80 1.51 16.10 25.94
N LYS A 81 1.76 15.47 27.09
CA LYS A 81 1.92 14.01 27.17
C LYS A 81 0.63 13.30 26.74
N SER A 82 -0.52 13.75 27.23
CA SER A 82 -1.80 13.16 26.85
C SER A 82 -2.11 13.35 25.36
N GLU A 83 -1.79 14.52 24.80
CA GLU A 83 -1.97 14.78 23.37
C GLU A 83 -1.06 13.90 22.50
N TYR A 84 0.22 13.77 22.90
CA TYR A 84 1.17 12.87 22.25
C TYR A 84 0.69 11.42 22.27
N GLU A 85 0.25 10.91 23.43
CA GLU A 85 -0.28 9.53 23.56
C GLU A 85 -1.52 9.30 22.69
N ASN A 86 -2.40 10.30 22.58
CA ASN A 86 -3.57 10.24 21.70
C ASN A 86 -3.19 10.19 20.22
N LEU A 87 -2.24 11.03 19.79
CA LEU A 87 -1.77 11.04 18.41
C LEU A 87 -1.02 9.74 18.05
N GLU A 88 -0.24 9.20 18.98
CA GLU A 88 0.44 7.92 18.82
C GLU A 88 -0.57 6.77 18.67
N ALA A 89 -1.67 6.79 19.44
CA ALA A 89 -2.75 5.82 19.27
C ALA A 89 -3.40 5.91 17.89
N LEU A 90 -3.68 7.12 17.41
CA LEU A 90 -4.22 7.35 16.07
C LEU A 90 -3.26 6.88 14.96
N GLU A 91 -1.96 7.13 15.11
CA GLU A 91 -0.94 6.64 14.17
C GLU A 91 -0.94 5.10 14.12
N ARG A 92 -0.99 4.44 15.28
CA ARG A 92 -1.06 2.97 15.36
C ARG A 92 -2.30 2.41 14.66
N ASP A 93 -3.45 3.06 14.82
CA ASP A 93 -4.68 2.66 14.15
C ASP A 93 -4.57 2.79 12.62
N GLN A 94 -3.99 3.89 12.13
CA GLN A 94 -3.75 4.08 10.70
C GLN A 94 -2.74 3.06 10.14
N PHE A 95 -1.69 2.75 10.89
CA PHE A 95 -0.74 1.71 10.51
C PHE A 95 -1.40 0.32 10.49
N ALA A 96 -2.30 0.03 11.41
CA ALA A 96 -3.07 -1.21 11.42
C ALA A 96 -3.98 -1.32 10.18
N LEU A 97 -4.63 -0.23 9.77
CA LEU A 97 -5.43 -0.19 8.54
C LEU A 97 -4.59 -0.42 7.29
N LEU A 98 -3.45 0.28 7.17
CA LEU A 98 -2.50 0.12 6.07
C LEU A 98 -1.97 -1.31 5.99
N SER A 99 -1.47 -1.84 7.11
CA SER A 99 -0.90 -3.20 7.17
C SER A 99 -1.93 -4.29 6.90
N GLY A 100 -3.17 -4.11 7.37
CA GLY A 100 -4.30 -4.97 7.03
C GLY A 100 -4.61 -4.97 5.54
N ALA A 101 -4.72 -3.79 4.92
CA ALA A 101 -4.98 -3.65 3.49
C ALA A 101 -3.85 -4.27 2.63
N VAL A 102 -2.59 -4.07 3.02
CA VAL A 102 -1.42 -4.68 2.36
C VAL A 102 -1.44 -6.20 2.47
N ARG A 103 -1.76 -6.74 3.66
CA ARG A 103 -1.88 -8.19 3.87
C ARG A 103 -3.00 -8.80 3.04
N ASP A 104 -4.18 -8.19 3.06
CA ASP A 104 -5.34 -8.61 2.26
C ASP A 104 -5.03 -8.62 0.76
N SER A 105 -4.28 -7.62 0.28
CA SER A 105 -3.84 -7.55 -1.11
C SER A 105 -2.92 -8.73 -1.48
N HIS A 106 -1.95 -9.04 -0.62
CA HIS A 106 -1.08 -10.21 -0.82
C HIS A 106 -1.83 -11.55 -0.74
N GLU A 107 -2.84 -11.68 0.12
CA GLU A 107 -3.67 -12.89 0.21
C GLU A 107 -4.56 -13.06 -1.04
N ARG A 108 -5.11 -11.97 -1.60
CA ARG A 108 -5.82 -11.98 -2.88
C ARG A 108 -4.91 -12.28 -4.06
N GLU A 109 -3.65 -11.89 -3.99
CA GLU A 109 -2.63 -12.21 -4.99
C GLU A 109 -2.24 -13.69 -4.98
N ARG A 110 -2.17 -14.32 -3.80
CA ARG A 110 -2.04 -15.78 -3.66
C ARG A 110 -3.28 -16.54 -4.16
N ALA A 111 -4.48 -16.01 -3.93
CA ALA A 111 -5.73 -16.60 -4.44
C ALA A 111 -5.85 -16.53 -5.98
N ARG A 112 -5.21 -15.55 -6.64
CA ARG A 112 -5.17 -15.47 -8.12
C ARG A 112 -4.30 -16.57 -8.76
N ALA A 113 -3.37 -17.18 -8.03
CA ALA A 113 -2.59 -18.32 -8.51
C ALA A 113 -3.45 -19.58 -8.76
N GLU A 114 -4.63 -19.68 -8.15
CA GLU A 114 -5.56 -20.80 -8.38
C GLU A 114 -6.44 -20.58 -9.63
N ARG A 115 -6.64 -19.33 -10.07
CA ARG A 115 -7.42 -19.01 -11.27
C ARG A 115 -6.66 -19.38 -12.54
N THR A 116 -5.33 -19.34 -12.55
CA THR A 116 -4.49 -19.76 -13.69
C THR A 116 -4.50 -21.27 -13.94
N LYS A 117 -4.72 -22.11 -12.91
CA LYS A 117 -4.82 -23.57 -13.08
C LYS A 117 -6.02 -23.98 -13.94
N HIS A 118 -7.15 -23.28 -13.80
CA HIS A 118 -8.36 -23.59 -14.55
C HIS A 118 -8.28 -23.16 -16.02
N TRP A 119 -7.55 -22.07 -16.31
CA TRP A 119 -7.33 -21.60 -17.69
C TRP A 119 -6.53 -22.59 -18.55
N SER A 120 -5.53 -23.27 -17.98
CA SER A 120 -4.77 -24.29 -18.71
C SER A 120 -5.60 -25.54 -19.02
N VAL A 121 -6.45 -25.99 -18.08
CA VAL A 121 -7.35 -27.13 -18.30
C VAL A 121 -8.40 -26.82 -19.37
N ILE A 122 -9.03 -25.64 -19.31
CA ILE A 122 -10.02 -25.21 -20.32
C ILE A 122 -9.36 -25.10 -21.70
N GLY A 123 -8.14 -24.57 -21.81
CA GLY A 123 -7.39 -24.49 -23.07
C GLY A 123 -7.19 -25.85 -23.73
N SER A 124 -6.77 -26.86 -22.97
CA SER A 124 -6.53 -28.22 -23.50
C SER A 124 -7.80 -28.91 -24.04
N VAL A 125 -8.96 -28.63 -23.43
CA VAL A 125 -10.25 -29.20 -23.86
C VAL A 125 -10.70 -28.57 -25.19
N VAL A 126 -10.45 -27.27 -25.37
CA VAL A 126 -10.74 -26.55 -26.62
C VAL A 126 -9.80 -27.00 -27.74
N GLU A 127 -8.50 -27.16 -27.47
CA GLU A 127 -7.51 -27.65 -28.43
C GLU A 127 -7.88 -29.03 -29.00
N ARG A 128 -8.29 -29.97 -28.15
CA ARG A 128 -8.68 -31.33 -28.58
C ARG A 128 -9.92 -31.35 -29.48
N HIS A 129 -10.86 -30.43 -29.29
CA HIS A 129 -12.05 -30.37 -30.13
C HIS A 129 -11.77 -29.75 -31.49
N LEU A 130 -10.81 -28.82 -31.58
CA LEU A 130 -10.39 -28.22 -32.86
C LEU A 130 -9.58 -29.19 -33.73
N ASP A 131 -8.82 -30.11 -33.13
CA ASP A 131 -8.02 -31.12 -33.83
C ASP A 131 -8.87 -32.15 -34.61
N ILE A 132 -10.04 -32.51 -34.09
CA ILE A 132 -10.99 -33.41 -34.77
C ILE A 132 -11.56 -32.75 -36.05
N GLY A 133 -11.82 -31.44 -36.01
CA GLY A 133 -12.28 -30.68 -37.17
C GLY A 133 -11.21 -30.52 -38.25
N SER A 134 -9.96 -30.31 -37.85
CA SER A 134 -8.78 -30.28 -38.73
C SER A 134 -8.66 -31.58 -39.55
N THR A 135 -8.82 -32.73 -38.89
CA THR A 135 -8.71 -34.04 -39.55
C THR A 135 -9.78 -34.25 -40.63
N VAL A 136 -11.01 -33.78 -40.42
CA VAL A 136 -12.10 -33.88 -41.40
C VAL A 136 -11.88 -32.95 -42.60
N VAL A 137 -11.42 -31.72 -42.37
CA VAL A 137 -11.08 -30.77 -43.44
C VAL A 137 -9.93 -31.31 -44.29
N ASN A 138 -8.92 -31.91 -43.65
CA ASN A 138 -7.79 -32.50 -44.37
C ASN A 138 -8.22 -33.72 -45.20
N TYR A 139 -9.13 -34.56 -44.68
CA TYR A 139 -9.73 -35.67 -45.44
C TYR A 139 -10.54 -35.20 -46.65
N ILE A 140 -11.31 -34.11 -46.51
CA ILE A 140 -12.08 -33.54 -47.64
C ILE A 140 -11.13 -32.92 -48.68
N ALA A 141 -10.05 -32.28 -48.25
CA ALA A 141 -9.04 -31.71 -49.14
C ALA A 141 -8.26 -32.79 -49.92
N GLU A 142 -7.90 -33.90 -49.26
CA GLU A 142 -7.27 -35.05 -49.92
C GLU A 142 -8.25 -35.75 -50.89
N ALA A 143 -9.53 -35.84 -50.54
CA ALA A 143 -10.57 -36.38 -51.43
C ALA A 143 -10.80 -35.54 -52.70
N ASP A 144 -10.53 -34.22 -52.66
CA ASP A 144 -10.60 -33.33 -53.82
C ASP A 144 -9.37 -33.47 -54.74
N GLN A 145 -8.25 -33.99 -54.22
CA GLN A 145 -6.97 -34.11 -54.94
C GLN A 145 -6.83 -35.42 -55.74
N GLU A 146 -7.66 -36.44 -55.47
CA GLU A 146 -7.64 -37.74 -56.16
C GLU A 146 -8.42 -37.79 -57.49
N LEU A 147 -8.90 -36.68 -58.07
CA LEU A 147 -9.48 -36.70 -59.43
C LEU A 147 -8.37 -36.78 -60.51
N PRO A 148 -8.20 -37.92 -61.21
CA PRO A 148 -7.19 -38.00 -62.27
C PRO A 148 -7.67 -37.27 -63.52
N SER A 149 -6.87 -36.32 -64.02
CA SER A 149 -6.94 -35.91 -65.43
C SER A 149 -6.41 -37.06 -66.29
N ARG A 150 -7.32 -37.94 -66.76
CA ARG A 150 -6.99 -38.93 -67.78
C ARG A 150 -6.95 -38.29 -69.16
N SER A 151 -5.76 -38.34 -69.74
CA SER A 151 -5.41 -37.96 -71.10
C SER A 151 -6.25 -38.69 -72.15
N THR A 152 -6.64 -37.99 -73.22
CA THR A 152 -6.97 -38.63 -74.50
C THR A 152 -5.91 -38.20 -75.50
N GLY A 153 -4.90 -39.04 -75.68
CA GLY A 153 -4.02 -38.98 -76.84
C GLY A 153 -4.45 -40.00 -77.88
N ARG A 154 -4.44 -39.57 -79.15
CA ARG A 154 -3.95 -40.28 -80.37
C ARG A 154 -5.00 -40.86 -81.34
N TYR A 155 -5.02 -40.37 -82.60
CA TYR A 155 -4.44 -41.04 -83.79
C TYR A 155 -4.59 -40.21 -85.10
N VAL A 156 -3.44 -40.02 -85.78
CA VAL A 156 -3.12 -40.09 -87.23
C VAL A 156 -4.21 -39.82 -88.29
N ILE A 157 -3.99 -38.81 -89.16
CA ILE A 157 -3.63 -38.92 -90.60
C ILE A 157 -2.65 -37.80 -90.94
#